data_AF-W7TKC8-F1
#
_entry.id   AF-W7TKC8-F1
#
_cell.length_a   1.000
_cell.length_b   1.000
_cell.length_c   1.000
_cell.angle_alpha   90.00
_cell.angle_beta   90.00
_cell.angle_gamma   90.00
#
_symmetry.space_group_name_H-M   'P 1'
#
loop_
_entity.id
_entity.type
_entity.pdbx_description
1 polymer ?
#
loop_
_entity_poly.entity_id
_entity_poly.type
_entity_poly.pdbx_seq_one_letter_code
_entity_poly.pdbx_strand_id
1 'polypeptide(L)'
;LLAEILDWDPVLHRSLSCVLATEKAEHLGLSFTHSRPVWVQKGTDPGTRVVAVEETPLCEGGEVREVTDANKEEFVVRLLHAHFQAYLPAARALRRGLLDVLRPSNGRLLKIYTAMELATLSGGVSDLPVSEWRTHTTLSSALLHLSSSPPSGPPSPPSASRRGTDRRC
;
A
#
# COMPACT_ATOMS: atom_id res chain seq x y z
N LEU A 1 9.90 -1.74 -1.77
CA LEU A 1 9.63 -0.71 -0.75
C LEU A 1 8.54 0.26 -1.15
N LEU A 2 8.68 1.12 -2.17
CA LEU A 2 7.63 2.10 -2.48
C LEU A 2 6.28 1.44 -2.80
N ALA A 3 6.25 0.41 -3.66
CA ALA A 3 5.01 -0.32 -3.96
C ALA A 3 4.37 -0.99 -2.73
N GLU A 4 5.17 -1.38 -1.73
CA GLU A 4 4.67 -2.06 -0.52
C GLU A 4 3.89 -1.09 0.39
N ILE A 5 4.22 0.20 0.38
CA ILE A 5 3.52 1.18 1.22
C ILE A 5 2.18 1.63 0.64
N LEU A 6 1.87 1.29 -0.62
CA LEU A 6 0.61 1.69 -1.26
C LEU A 6 -0.61 1.25 -0.44
N ASP A 7 -0.56 0.01 0.05
CA ASP A 7 -1.67 -0.61 0.79
C ASP A 7 -1.77 -0.07 2.23
N TRP A 8 -0.69 0.48 2.78
CA TRP A 8 -0.57 0.83 4.21
C TRP A 8 -0.65 2.34 4.45
N ASP A 9 -0.03 3.12 3.56
CA ASP A 9 -0.05 4.57 3.56
C ASP A 9 -0.10 5.10 2.10
N PRO A 10 -1.30 5.15 1.50
CA PRO A 10 -1.45 5.62 0.12
C PRO A 10 -1.12 7.11 -0.05
N VAL A 11 -1.17 7.89 1.05
CA VAL A 11 -0.83 9.32 1.03
C VAL A 11 0.69 9.46 0.91
N LEU A 12 1.45 8.78 1.76
CA LEU A 12 2.90 8.75 1.66
C LEU A 12 3.35 8.16 0.31
N HIS A 13 2.71 7.08 -0.15
CA HIS A 13 2.99 6.51 -1.47
C HIS A 13 2.86 7.55 -2.58
N ARG A 14 1.74 8.28 -2.61
CA ARG A 14 1.48 9.31 -3.62
C ARG A 14 2.49 10.45 -3.53
N SER A 15 2.80 10.91 -2.32
CA SER A 15 3.78 11.98 -2.09
C SER A 15 5.16 11.59 -2.59
N LEU A 16 5.65 10.39 -2.24
CA LEU A 16 6.97 9.92 -2.69
C LEU A 16 7.01 9.63 -4.19
N SER A 17 5.93 9.08 -4.75
CA SER A 17 5.79 8.90 -6.20
C SER A 17 5.84 10.26 -6.93
N CYS A 18 5.22 11.30 -6.35
CA CYS A 18 5.27 12.66 -6.88
C CYS A 18 6.70 13.21 -6.86
N VAL A 19 7.44 13.05 -5.75
CA VAL A 19 8.84 13.46 -5.66
C VAL A 19 9.68 12.81 -6.76
N LEU A 20 9.52 11.49 -6.98
CA LEU A 20 10.26 10.78 -8.03
C LEU A 20 9.90 11.26 -9.45
N ALA A 21 8.62 11.52 -9.69
CA ALA A 21 8.12 11.95 -11.01
C ALA A 21 8.40 13.43 -11.32
N THR A 22 8.68 14.25 -10.30
CA THR A 22 8.91 15.69 -10.48
C THR A 22 10.28 15.92 -11.10
N GLU A 23 10.34 16.68 -12.19
CA GLU A 23 11.59 17.23 -12.74
C GLU A 23 11.97 18.52 -12.01
N LYS A 24 13.27 18.78 -11.88
CA LYS A 24 13.83 19.87 -11.07
C LYS A 24 13.36 19.81 -9.62
N ALA A 25 13.58 18.66 -8.98
CA ALA A 25 13.14 18.39 -7.61
C ALA A 25 13.63 19.42 -6.57
N GLU A 26 14.70 20.18 -6.85
CA GLU A 26 15.15 21.33 -6.05
C GLU A 26 14.03 22.37 -5.79
N HIS A 27 13.10 22.56 -6.73
CA HIS A 27 11.97 23.48 -6.54
C HIS A 27 10.97 23.03 -5.47
N LEU A 28 11.03 21.76 -5.04
CA LEU A 28 10.19 21.26 -3.94
C LEU A 28 10.66 21.78 -2.57
N GLY A 29 11.87 22.35 -2.48
CA GLY A 29 12.40 22.90 -1.23
C GLY A 29 12.57 21.85 -0.13
N LEU A 30 12.79 20.59 -0.52
CA LEU A 30 12.97 19.48 0.41
C LEU A 30 14.45 19.35 0.79
N SER A 31 14.71 19.03 2.04
CA SER A 31 16.03 18.59 2.52
C SER A 31 15.98 17.11 2.93
N PHE A 32 17.15 16.52 3.21
CA PHE A 32 17.26 15.14 3.69
C PHE A 32 16.85 15.02 5.16
N THR A 33 15.64 15.47 5.50
CA THR A 33 15.04 15.41 6.82
C THR A 33 13.70 14.68 6.78
N HIS A 34 13.31 14.13 7.92
CA HIS A 34 12.02 13.51 8.15
C HIS A 34 11.30 14.25 9.28
N SER A 35 10.12 14.78 8.98
CA SER A 35 9.31 15.54 9.93
C SER A 35 8.23 14.64 10.53
N ARG A 36 8.17 14.59 11.86
CA ARG A 36 7.21 13.78 12.63
C ARG A 36 6.42 14.66 13.60
N PRO A 37 5.08 14.51 13.70
CA PRO A 37 4.32 15.13 14.77
C PRO A 37 4.63 14.46 16.11
N VAL A 38 4.99 15.26 17.12
CA VAL A 38 5.26 14.82 18.49
C VAL A 38 4.36 15.56 19.45
N TRP A 39 3.75 14.83 20.38
CA TRP A 39 2.97 15.42 21.44
C TRP A 39 3.90 15.91 22.54
N VAL A 40 3.91 17.24 22.75
CA VAL A 40 4.73 17.88 23.79
C VAL A 40 3.80 18.46 24.85
N GLN A 41 4.14 18.24 26.11
CA GLN A 41 3.42 18.85 27.22
C GLN A 41 3.82 20.32 27.33
N LYS A 42 2.84 21.23 27.23
CA LYS A 42 3.09 22.67 27.27
C LYS A 42 2.68 23.22 28.62
N GLY A 43 3.65 23.63 29.43
CA GLY A 43 3.44 24.22 30.75
C GLY A 43 3.28 23.19 31.87
N THR A 44 2.94 23.67 33.07
CA THR A 44 2.82 22.87 34.30
C THR A 44 1.49 22.10 34.37
N ASP A 45 0.53 22.40 33.50
CA ASP A 45 -0.80 21.79 33.52
C ASP A 45 -0.78 20.41 32.85
N PRO A 46 -1.16 19.33 33.55
CA PRO A 46 -1.06 17.96 33.05
C PRO A 46 -2.03 17.60 31.92
N GLY A 47 -2.97 18.49 31.56
CA GLY A 47 -4.00 18.25 30.54
C GLY A 47 -3.71 18.82 29.15
N THR A 48 -2.80 19.79 29.02
CA THR A 48 -2.61 20.53 27.76
C THR A 48 -1.44 19.96 26.97
N ARG A 49 -1.75 19.15 25.94
CA ARG A 49 -0.76 18.65 24.98
C ARG A 49 -0.85 19.43 23.68
N VAL A 50 0.30 19.87 23.18
CA VAL A 50 0.41 20.55 21.89
C VAL A 50 1.17 19.65 20.93
N VAL A 51 0.79 19.67 19.65
CA VAL A 51 1.53 18.99 18.59
C VAL A 51 2.69 19.89 18.18
N ALA A 52 3.92 19.42 18.39
CA ALA A 52 5.13 19.98 17.81
C ALA A 52 5.56 19.13 16.60
N VAL A 53 6.41 19.67 15.75
CA VAL A 53 7.06 18.92 14.67
C VAL A 53 8.51 18.70 15.06
N GLU A 54 8.92 17.45 15.13
CA GLU A 54 10.31 17.03 15.31
C GLU A 54 10.89 16.71 13.93
N GLU A 55 11.99 17.35 13.58
CA GLU A 55 12.73 17.07 12.35
C GLU A 55 13.97 16.24 12.68
N THR A 56 14.13 15.12 12.00
CA THR A 56 15.29 14.23 12.17
C THR A 56 16.00 14.08 10.84
N PRO A 57 17.33 14.27 10.79
CA PRO A 57 18.06 14.10 9.54
C PRO A 57 18.13 12.62 9.12
N LEU A 58 17.99 12.39 7.81
CA LEU A 58 18.04 11.06 7.18
C LEU A 58 19.47 10.55 6.93
N CYS A 59 20.44 11.45 6.99
CA CYS A 59 21.88 11.20 6.88
C CYS A 59 22.65 12.28 7.63
N GLU A 60 23.95 12.10 7.82
CA GLU A 60 24.81 13.16 8.37
C GLU A 60 24.73 14.41 7.48
N GLY A 61 24.49 15.57 8.10
CA GLY A 61 24.28 16.84 7.39
C GLY A 61 22.98 16.92 6.57
N GLY A 62 22.00 16.05 6.85
CA GLY A 62 20.75 15.97 6.09
C GLY A 62 19.96 17.28 6.06
N GLU A 63 20.03 18.06 7.14
CA GLU A 63 19.41 19.38 7.28
C GLU A 63 19.85 20.41 6.23
N VAL A 64 21.09 20.32 5.73
CA VAL A 64 21.63 21.26 4.73
C VAL A 64 21.72 20.64 3.33
N ARG A 65 21.40 19.35 3.20
CA ARG A 65 21.43 18.63 1.94
C ARG A 65 20.08 18.75 1.23
N GLU A 66 20.05 19.49 0.14
CA GLU A 66 18.86 19.67 -0.70
C GLU A 66 18.55 18.42 -1.54
N VAL A 67 17.26 18.16 -1.71
CA VAL A 67 16.77 17.12 -2.62
C VAL A 67 16.77 17.66 -4.05
N THR A 68 17.47 16.97 -4.93
CA THR A 68 17.62 17.31 -6.35
C THR A 68 17.29 16.11 -7.22
N ASP A 69 17.15 16.32 -8.53
CA ASP A 69 16.91 15.22 -9.47
C ASP A 69 17.96 14.11 -9.41
N ALA A 70 19.21 14.46 -9.08
CA ALA A 70 20.31 13.51 -8.97
C ALA A 70 20.25 12.64 -7.70
N ASN A 71 19.51 13.06 -6.66
CA ASN A 71 19.54 12.40 -5.35
C ASN A 71 18.14 12.05 -4.79
N LYS A 72 17.06 12.41 -5.49
CA LYS A 72 15.67 12.15 -5.04
C LYS A 72 15.34 10.68 -4.81
N GLU A 73 15.95 9.76 -5.56
CA GLU A 73 15.79 8.32 -5.32
C GLU A 73 16.38 7.90 -3.98
N GLU A 74 17.58 8.41 -3.64
CA GLU A 74 18.23 8.16 -2.35
C GLU A 74 17.39 8.73 -1.20
N PHE A 75 16.89 9.96 -1.36
CA PHE A 75 15.99 10.58 -0.40
C PHE A 75 14.77 9.70 -0.10
N VAL A 76 14.08 9.22 -1.13
CA VAL A 76 12.90 8.35 -0.98
C VAL A 76 13.23 7.05 -0.26
N VAL A 77 14.34 6.39 -0.62
CA VAL A 77 14.75 5.14 0.04
C VAL A 77 15.06 5.36 1.52
N ARG A 78 15.78 6.44 1.86
CA ARG A 78 16.12 6.77 3.25
C ARG A 78 14.89 7.14 4.06
N LEU A 79 13.98 7.92 3.48
CA LEU A 79 12.74 8.33 4.12
C LEU A 79 11.85 7.12 4.41
N LEU A 80 11.71 6.20 3.45
CA LEU A 80 11.00 4.92 3.66
C LEU A 80 11.65 4.10 4.77
N HIS A 81 12.98 3.98 4.78
CA HIS A 81 13.67 3.25 5.83
C HIS A 81 13.44 3.89 7.21
N ALA A 82 13.56 5.21 7.32
CA ALA A 82 13.28 5.94 8.57
C ALA A 82 11.83 5.75 9.03
N HIS A 83 10.88 5.80 8.10
CA HIS A 83 9.47 5.58 8.36
C HIS A 83 9.22 4.17 8.94
N PHE A 84 9.76 3.11 8.32
CA PHE A 84 9.62 1.74 8.83
C PHE A 84 10.34 1.50 10.16
N GLN A 85 11.53 2.10 10.34
CA GLN A 85 12.31 1.96 11.57
C GLN A 85 11.56 2.51 12.79
N ALA A 86 10.72 3.53 12.62
CA ALA A 86 9.91 4.09 13.70
C ALA A 86 8.95 3.04 14.33
N TYR A 87 8.47 2.07 13.56
CA TYR A 87 7.54 1.04 14.03
C TYR A 87 8.22 -0.22 14.57
N LEU A 88 9.50 -0.44 14.24
CA LEU A 88 10.22 -1.66 14.61
C LEU A 88 10.27 -1.93 16.13
N PRO A 89 10.44 -0.95 17.03
CA PRO A 89 10.42 -1.21 18.46
C PRO A 89 9.09 -1.80 18.93
N ALA A 90 7.97 -1.21 18.51
CA ALA A 90 6.63 -1.68 18.85
C ALA A 90 6.36 -3.08 18.24
N ALA A 91 6.72 -3.27 16.97
CA ALA A 91 6.59 -4.56 16.30
C ALA A 91 7.42 -5.66 16.99
N ARG A 92 8.65 -5.35 17.44
CA ARG A 92 9.49 -6.29 18.20
C ARG A 92 8.90 -6.61 19.56
N ALA A 93 8.35 -5.63 20.27
CA ALA A 93 7.69 -5.84 21.56
C ALA A 93 6.45 -6.74 21.40
N LEU A 94 5.59 -6.46 20.41
CA LEU A 94 4.43 -7.28 20.08
C LEU A 94 4.84 -8.72 19.74
N ARG A 95 5.85 -8.87 18.88
CA ARG A 95 6.40 -10.19 18.50
C ARG A 95 6.87 -10.98 19.73
N ARG A 96 7.57 -10.33 20.66
CA ARG A 96 8.03 -10.99 21.90
C ARG A 96 6.85 -11.48 22.72
N GLY A 97 5.87 -10.61 22.99
CA GLY A 97 4.66 -10.99 23.74
C GLY A 97 3.88 -12.13 23.08
N LEU A 98 3.73 -12.09 21.75
CA LEU A 98 3.06 -13.15 21.00
C LEU A 98 3.79 -14.50 21.12
N LEU A 99 5.12 -14.50 20.99
CA LEU A 99 5.93 -15.72 21.10
C LEU A 99 5.94 -16.27 22.54
N ASP A 100 5.83 -15.41 23.55
CA ASP A 100 5.75 -15.83 24.96
C ASP A 100 4.45 -16.58 25.27
N VAL A 101 3.34 -16.22 24.62
CA VAL A 101 2.05 -16.94 24.72
C VAL A 101 2.13 -18.30 24.01
N LEU A 102 2.80 -18.33 22.85
CA LEU A 102 2.92 -19.53 22.01
C LEU A 102 4.12 -20.42 22.38
N ARG A 103 4.69 -20.21 23.57
CA ARG A 103 5.88 -20.88 24.11
C ARG A 103 5.96 -22.38 23.88
N PRO A 104 4.89 -23.18 24.04
CA PRO A 104 4.94 -24.64 23.83
C PRO A 104 5.41 -25.06 22.42
N SER A 105 5.29 -24.16 21.44
CA SER A 105 5.63 -24.43 20.04
C SER A 105 6.92 -23.77 19.55
N ASN A 106 7.62 -22.99 20.39
CA ASN A 106 8.80 -22.20 20.00
C ASN A 106 8.57 -21.36 18.71
N GLY A 107 7.35 -20.86 18.50
CA GLY A 107 6.98 -20.08 17.32
C GLY A 107 6.98 -20.86 15.99
N ARG A 108 7.22 -22.18 16.00
CA ARG A 108 7.19 -23.01 14.78
C ARG A 108 5.79 -23.11 14.21
N LEU A 109 4.76 -23.06 15.06
CA LEU A 109 3.36 -23.08 14.63
C LEU A 109 2.91 -21.80 13.91
N LEU A 110 3.62 -20.68 14.05
CA LEU A 110 3.31 -19.48 13.28
C LEU A 110 3.95 -19.50 11.89
N LYS A 111 5.03 -20.27 11.71
CA LYS A 111 5.79 -20.31 10.44
C LYS A 111 5.09 -21.08 9.33
N ILE A 112 4.06 -21.88 9.66
CA ILE A 112 3.27 -22.62 8.68
C ILE A 112 2.22 -21.75 7.98
N TYR A 113 1.90 -20.59 8.56
CA TYR A 113 0.90 -19.67 8.02
C TYR A 113 1.58 -18.56 7.22
N THR A 114 0.99 -18.22 6.08
CA THR A 114 1.24 -16.96 5.40
C THR A 114 0.75 -15.78 6.24
N ALA A 115 1.19 -14.56 5.90
CA ALA A 115 0.74 -13.35 6.61
C ALA A 115 -0.78 -13.19 6.57
N MET A 116 -1.42 -13.53 5.44
CA MET A 116 -2.86 -13.45 5.28
C MET A 116 -3.59 -14.49 6.13
N GLU A 117 -3.13 -15.75 6.12
CA GLU A 117 -3.74 -16.80 6.94
C GLU A 117 -3.59 -16.50 8.44
N LEU A 118 -2.45 -15.96 8.87
CA LEU A 118 -2.25 -15.54 10.24
C LEU A 118 -3.18 -14.38 10.61
N ALA A 119 -3.38 -13.41 9.70
CA ALA A 119 -4.35 -12.33 9.90
C ALA A 119 -5.77 -12.90 10.07
N THR A 120 -6.20 -13.82 9.20
CA THR A 120 -7.50 -14.50 9.31
C THR A 120 -7.63 -15.33 10.59
N LEU A 121 -6.57 -16.05 10.99
CA LEU A 121 -6.57 -16.80 12.24
C LEU A 121 -6.75 -15.89 13.45
N SER A 122 -6.14 -14.70 13.42
CA SER A 122 -6.18 -13.74 14.54
C SER A 122 -7.46 -12.88 14.58
N GLY A 123 -7.97 -12.45 13.42
CA GLY A 123 -9.12 -11.56 13.30
C GLY A 123 -10.43 -12.28 12.96
N GLY A 124 -10.38 -13.58 12.70
CA GLY A 124 -11.50 -14.35 12.14
C GLY A 124 -11.78 -14.01 10.67
N VAL A 125 -12.89 -14.55 10.17
CA VAL A 125 -13.47 -14.14 8.89
C VAL A 125 -14.58 -13.16 9.19
N SER A 126 -14.48 -11.94 8.66
CA SER A 126 -15.52 -10.93 8.85
C SER A 126 -16.78 -11.36 8.12
N ASP A 127 -17.88 -11.54 8.84
CA ASP A 127 -19.21 -11.78 8.26
C ASP A 127 -19.86 -10.42 7.97
N LEU A 128 -19.49 -9.81 6.84
CA LEU A 128 -20.10 -8.55 6.39
C LEU A 128 -21.42 -8.88 5.68
N PRO A 129 -22.58 -8.51 6.25
CA PRO A 129 -23.86 -8.84 5.65
C PRO A 129 -24.00 -8.19 4.27
N VAL A 130 -24.31 -9.01 3.26
CA VAL A 130 -24.46 -8.56 1.86
C VAL A 130 -25.52 -7.46 1.72
N SER A 131 -26.55 -7.47 2.58
CA SER A 131 -27.58 -6.43 2.64
C SER A 131 -27.00 -5.06 3.00
N GLU A 132 -26.09 -5.00 3.96
CA GLU A 132 -25.41 -3.77 4.36
C GLU A 132 -24.49 -3.27 3.26
N TRP A 133 -23.70 -4.17 2.65
CA TRP A 133 -22.84 -3.81 1.53
C TRP A 133 -23.65 -3.23 0.37
N ARG A 134 -24.75 -3.89 -0.03
CA ARG A 134 -25.62 -3.39 -1.11
C ARG A 134 -26.18 -2.00 -0.81
N THR A 135 -26.59 -1.76 0.44
CA THR A 135 -27.16 -0.47 0.86
C THR A 135 -26.14 0.68 0.77
N HIS A 136 -24.86 0.39 0.96
CA HIS A 136 -23.78 1.39 0.93
C HIS A 136 -22.97 1.38 -0.38
N THR A 137 -23.44 0.66 -1.41
CA THR A 137 -22.76 0.64 -2.71
C THR A 137 -23.23 1.81 -3.57
N THR A 138 -22.31 2.68 -3.97
CA THR A 138 -22.57 3.76 -4.93
C THR A 138 -22.35 3.27 -6.36
N LEU A 139 -23.33 3.49 -7.24
CA LEU A 139 -23.22 3.18 -8.66
C LEU A 139 -22.73 4.42 -9.42
N SER A 140 -21.62 4.28 -10.14
CA SER A 140 -21.11 5.32 -11.04
C SER A 140 -21.49 5.02 -12.48
N SER A 141 -21.94 6.03 -13.22
CA SER A 141 -22.33 5.94 -14.64
C SER A 141 -21.20 5.43 -15.54
N ALA A 142 -19.93 5.65 -15.16
CA ALA A 142 -18.76 5.13 -15.88
C ALA A 142 -18.71 3.59 -15.94
N LEU A 143 -19.29 2.90 -14.95
CA LEU A 143 -19.33 1.42 -14.90
C LEU A 143 -20.52 0.82 -15.67
N LEU A 144 -21.57 1.61 -15.94
CA LEU A 144 -22.76 1.15 -16.69
C LEU A 144 -22.48 1.01 -18.19
N HIS A 145 -21.46 1.68 -18.72
CA HIS A 145 -21.04 1.54 -20.13
C HIS A 145 -20.18 0.30 -20.40
N LEU A 146 -19.65 -0.36 -19.36
CA LEU A 146 -18.85 -1.59 -19.52
C LEU A 146 -19.71 -2.86 -19.61
N SER A 147 -20.95 -2.84 -19.08
CA SER A 147 -21.85 -3.99 -19.12
C SER A 147 -22.71 -4.08 -20.39
N SER A 148 -22.65 -3.08 -21.28
CA SER A 148 -23.45 -3.01 -22.51
C SER A 148 -22.75 -3.56 -23.75
N SER A 149 -21.53 -4.10 -23.64
CA SER A 149 -20.88 -4.81 -24.75
C SER A 149 -21.48 -6.21 -24.88
N PRO A 150 -22.19 -6.55 -25.98
CA PRO A 150 -22.71 -7.89 -26.15
C PRO A 150 -21.54 -8.89 -26.33
N PRO A 151 -21.65 -10.12 -25.79
CA PRO A 151 -20.62 -11.13 -25.99
C PRO A 151 -20.49 -11.41 -27.49
N SER A 152 -19.28 -11.24 -28.02
CA SER A 152 -18.95 -11.56 -29.40
C SER A 152 -19.11 -13.07 -29.59
N GLY A 153 -20.26 -13.50 -30.11
CA GLY A 153 -20.49 -14.89 -30.47
C GLY A 153 -19.49 -15.36 -31.53
N PRO A 154 -19.11 -16.64 -31.54
CA PRO A 154 -18.13 -17.15 -32.50
C PRO A 154 -18.65 -17.01 -33.94
N PRO A 155 -17.75 -16.79 -34.93
CA PRO A 155 -18.13 -16.57 -36.31
C PRO A 155 -18.81 -17.81 -36.89
N SER A 156 -19.94 -17.61 -37.56
CA SER A 156 -20.67 -18.69 -38.24
C SER A 156 -19.84 -19.29 -39.37
N PRO A 157 -19.85 -20.63 -39.56
CA PRO A 157 -19.08 -21.28 -40.60
C PRO A 157 -19.64 -20.97 -42.00
N PRO A 158 -18.78 -20.94 -43.04
CA PRO A 158 -19.18 -20.61 -44.40
C PRO A 158 -20.05 -21.72 -45.02
N SER A 159 -21.10 -21.29 -45.71
CA SER A 159 -22.04 -22.14 -46.44
C SER A 159 -21.36 -22.90 -47.58
N ALA A 160 -21.41 -24.23 -47.51
CA ALA A 160 -20.84 -25.12 -48.52
C ALA A 160 -21.60 -25.03 -49.84
N SER A 161 -20.98 -24.44 -50.85
CA SER A 161 -21.41 -24.51 -52.25
C SER A 161 -21.19 -25.94 -52.78
N ARG A 162 -22.28 -26.70 -52.94
CA ARG A 162 -22.27 -27.99 -53.65
C ARG A 162 -21.91 -27.76 -55.12
N ARG A 163 -20.72 -28.21 -55.53
CA ARG A 163 -20.39 -28.47 -56.94
C ARG A 163 -20.30 -29.97 -57.14
N GLY A 164 -21.16 -30.46 -58.04
CA GLY A 164 -21.25 -31.86 -58.42
C GLY A 164 -19.99 -32.35 -59.11
N THR A 165 -19.72 -33.64 -58.96
CA THR A 165 -18.91 -34.39 -59.90
C THR A 165 -19.61 -35.68 -60.22
N ASP A 166 -20.05 -35.72 -61.47
CA ASP A 166 -20.52 -36.86 -62.22
C ASP A 166 -19.33 -37.81 -62.43
N ARG A 167 -19.50 -39.09 -62.10
CA ARG A 167 -18.66 -40.18 -62.61
C ARG A 167 -19.56 -41.38 -62.85
N ARG A 168 -19.89 -41.63 -64.11
CA ARG A 168 -20.25 -42.95 -64.63
C ARG A 168 -19.08 -43.54 -65.39
N CYS A 169 -19.09 -44.87 -65.36
CA CYS A 169 -18.25 -45.88 -65.97
C CYS A 169 -17.76 -45.60 -67.39
#